data_AF-A0A662WKP4-F1
#
_entry.id   AF-A0A662WKP4-F1
#
_cell.length_a   1.000
_cell.length_b   1.000
_cell.length_c   1.000
_cell.angle_alpha   90.00
_cell.angle_beta   90.00
_cell.angle_gamma   90.00
#
_symmetry.space_group_name_H-M   'P 1'
#
loop_
_entity.id
_entity.type
_entity.pdbx_description
1 polymer ?
#
loop_
_entity_poly.entity_id
_entity_poly.type
_entity_poly.pdbx_seq_one_letter_code
_entity_poly.pdbx_strand_id
1 'polypeptide(L)'
;MTVLLPAFLADANWFLLALAGPVSALVALVHPKWRAHMGFASRHSAKRLYLLWALLVLSSVLAVTGVSLEVYHGRGCPNSAVFRYEIENLARFVYELCSRQNVPYWAAFGNLLFVMRRQRRIPVGDTDSDIGVVKSAFMQQFGSVSNFSKVVRQEAFMELQRPVHVVYHSERELVQIYLDAETKGSHADIWLYREEVDAATGGKWLVNEDRTVRSQWLPYDQVLPLHDEPAFFLNVPVMMPRNASFLAQAEYGASFMTPLTMRMECIENMVNGYTFYKATFLTRLRYATTFLALVTALTLLAANYITPLNRALRLGKGIKGARSGGARAWLEAAQRGPDKYFV
;
A
#
# COMPACT_ATOMS: atom_id res chain seq x y z
N MET A 1 -0.04 7.39 -3.95
CA MET A 1 -0.03 8.81 -3.50
C MET A 1 1.29 9.25 -2.82
N THR A 2 2.33 8.42 -2.89
CA THR A 2 3.61 8.56 -2.14
C THR A 2 4.66 9.47 -2.78
N VAL A 3 4.46 9.86 -4.04
CA VAL A 3 5.43 10.61 -4.85
C VAL A 3 5.75 12.02 -4.30
N LEU A 4 4.89 12.60 -3.48
CA LEU A 4 5.05 13.97 -2.95
C LEU A 4 5.55 14.04 -1.50
N LEU A 5 5.71 12.90 -0.82
CA LEU A 5 6.19 12.87 0.55
C LEU A 5 7.72 12.76 0.58
N PRO A 6 8.41 13.50 1.48
CA PRO A 6 9.82 13.25 1.75
C PRO A 6 10.07 11.78 2.08
N ALA A 7 11.14 11.20 1.55
CA ALA A 7 11.44 9.77 1.68
C ALA A 7 11.44 9.28 3.14
N PHE A 8 11.94 10.10 4.08
CA PHE A 8 11.93 9.75 5.50
C PHE A 8 10.52 9.64 6.10
N LEU A 9 9.55 10.43 5.61
CA LEU A 9 8.15 10.34 6.02
C LEU A 9 7.47 9.12 5.37
N ALA A 10 7.76 8.89 4.10
CA ALA A 10 7.18 7.76 3.37
C ALA A 10 7.71 6.40 3.85
N ASP A 11 8.92 6.36 4.41
CA ASP A 11 9.54 5.16 4.94
C ASP A 11 9.43 5.00 6.47
N ALA A 12 8.82 5.94 7.19
CA ALA A 12 8.69 5.83 8.65
C ALA A 12 7.66 4.75 9.07
N ASN A 13 7.98 3.99 10.14
CA ASN A 13 6.99 3.13 10.80
C ASN A 13 6.13 3.96 11.77
N TRP A 14 5.14 4.64 11.20
CA TRP A 14 4.26 5.58 11.92
C TRP A 14 3.55 4.98 13.13
N PHE A 15 3.22 3.68 13.09
CA PHE A 15 2.54 3.00 14.19
C PHE A 15 3.46 2.76 15.39
N LEU A 16 4.73 2.36 15.13
CA LEU A 16 5.73 2.24 16.20
C LEU A 16 6.16 3.60 16.75
N LEU A 17 6.17 4.66 15.92
CA LEU A 17 6.39 6.02 16.41
C LEU A 17 5.22 6.50 17.28
N ALA A 18 3.99 6.29 16.82
CA ALA A 18 2.78 6.66 17.55
C ALA A 18 2.64 5.91 18.89
N LEU A 19 3.21 4.71 19.02
CA LEU A 19 3.24 3.91 20.24
C LEU A 19 3.89 4.66 21.43
N ALA A 20 4.85 5.57 21.17
CA ALA A 20 5.53 6.31 22.22
C ALA A 20 4.55 7.15 23.08
N GLY A 21 3.48 7.67 22.47
CA GLY A 21 2.45 8.46 23.16
C GLY A 21 1.72 7.69 24.27
N PRO A 22 0.94 6.64 23.94
CA PRO A 22 0.20 5.89 24.94
C PRO A 22 1.10 5.14 25.93
N VAL A 23 2.29 4.70 25.51
CA VAL A 23 3.28 4.11 26.44
C VAL A 23 3.75 5.15 27.46
N SER A 24 4.09 6.35 27.03
CA SER A 24 4.50 7.44 27.96
C SER A 24 3.38 7.80 28.92
N ALA A 25 2.13 7.86 28.44
CA ALA A 25 0.96 8.09 29.28
C ALA A 25 0.75 6.96 30.31
N LEU A 26 0.92 5.69 29.90
CA LEU A 26 0.88 4.53 30.82
C LEU A 26 1.95 4.64 31.91
N VAL A 27 3.19 4.89 31.52
CA VAL A 27 4.32 5.04 32.46
C VAL A 27 4.00 6.14 33.47
N ALA A 28 3.49 7.28 33.01
CA ALA A 28 3.22 8.39 33.89
C ALA A 28 2.02 8.18 34.84
N LEU A 29 1.02 7.39 34.43
CA LEU A 29 -0.12 6.99 35.28
C LEU A 29 0.23 5.88 36.28
N VAL A 30 1.27 5.10 36.01
CA VAL A 30 1.78 4.04 36.90
C VAL A 30 2.83 4.59 37.87
N HIS A 31 3.71 5.50 37.41
CA HIS A 31 4.83 6.01 38.20
C HIS A 31 4.36 6.86 39.38
N PRO A 32 4.77 6.54 40.63
CA PRO A 32 4.21 7.15 41.83
C PRO A 32 4.44 8.66 41.94
N LYS A 33 5.61 9.15 41.51
CA LYS A 33 5.96 10.59 41.57
C LYS A 33 5.29 11.41 40.47
N TRP A 34 5.23 10.89 39.23
CA TRP A 34 4.68 11.63 38.08
C TRP A 34 3.17 11.74 38.17
N ARG A 35 2.53 10.68 38.65
CA ARG A 35 1.10 10.68 38.93
C ARG A 35 0.69 11.75 39.93
N ALA A 36 1.49 12.00 40.97
CA ALA A 36 1.20 13.03 41.97
C ALA A 36 1.18 14.45 41.36
N HIS A 37 2.02 14.70 40.35
CA HIS A 37 2.08 15.97 39.65
C HIS A 37 0.93 16.16 38.65
N MET A 38 0.36 15.06 38.14
CA MET A 38 -0.67 15.12 37.12
C MET A 38 -2.09 15.30 37.63
N GLY A 39 -2.37 15.23 38.94
CA GLY A 39 -3.67 15.64 39.54
C GLY A 39 -4.96 14.92 39.08
N PHE A 40 -4.93 14.13 37.99
CA PHE A 40 -6.13 13.78 37.21
C PHE A 40 -6.78 12.44 37.59
N ALA A 41 -6.18 11.64 38.47
CA ALA A 41 -6.80 10.38 38.90
C ALA A 41 -6.36 9.95 40.29
N SER A 42 -7.31 9.90 41.24
CA SER A 42 -7.06 9.33 42.57
C SER A 42 -6.58 7.88 42.44
N ARG A 43 -5.74 7.44 43.41
CA ARG A 43 -5.12 6.10 43.44
C ARG A 43 -6.14 4.97 43.25
N HIS A 44 -7.39 5.19 43.65
CA HIS A 44 -8.50 4.23 43.68
C HIS A 44 -9.64 4.56 42.70
N SER A 45 -9.49 5.52 41.79
CA SER A 45 -10.58 5.86 40.86
C SER A 45 -10.80 4.76 39.80
N ALA A 46 -12.06 4.36 39.60
CA ALA A 46 -12.46 3.48 38.49
C ALA A 46 -12.06 4.06 37.12
N LYS A 47 -12.10 5.40 36.99
CA LYS A 47 -11.67 6.11 35.77
C LYS A 47 -10.21 5.80 35.42
N ARG A 48 -9.35 5.68 36.43
CA ARG A 48 -7.93 5.31 36.25
C ARG A 48 -7.78 3.91 35.67
N LEU A 49 -8.57 2.97 36.19
CA LEU A 49 -8.51 1.57 35.75
C LEU A 49 -8.94 1.45 34.28
N TYR A 50 -10.03 2.12 33.89
CA TYR A 50 -10.48 2.17 32.50
C TYR A 50 -9.46 2.86 31.59
N LEU A 51 -8.86 3.96 32.03
CA LEU A 51 -7.83 4.67 31.26
C LEU A 51 -6.58 3.81 31.05
N LEU A 52 -6.12 3.10 32.09
CA LEU A 52 -5.00 2.17 31.98
C LEU A 52 -5.31 1.03 30.99
N TRP A 53 -6.50 0.44 31.04
CA TRP A 53 -6.91 -0.57 30.07
C TRP A 53 -6.98 -0.01 28.65
N ALA A 54 -7.60 1.16 28.45
CA ALA A 54 -7.73 1.79 27.14
C ALA A 54 -6.36 2.09 26.53
N LEU A 55 -5.45 2.70 27.29
CA LEU A 55 -4.09 2.99 26.84
C LEU A 55 -3.29 1.70 26.57
N LEU A 56 -3.52 0.64 27.35
CA LEU A 56 -2.84 -0.64 27.14
C LEU A 56 -3.33 -1.34 25.87
N VAL A 57 -4.65 -1.38 25.64
CA VAL A 57 -5.23 -1.92 24.40
C VAL A 57 -4.73 -1.11 23.20
N LEU A 58 -4.76 0.22 23.28
CA LEU A 58 -4.26 1.10 22.22
C LEU A 58 -2.76 0.86 21.94
N SER A 59 -1.94 0.76 22.99
CA SER A 59 -0.51 0.44 22.85
C SER A 59 -0.30 -0.91 22.18
N SER A 60 -1.05 -1.95 22.59
CA SER A 60 -0.97 -3.27 21.97
C SER A 60 -1.40 -3.26 20.51
N VAL A 61 -2.47 -2.54 20.16
CA VAL A 61 -2.92 -2.37 18.77
C VAL A 61 -1.82 -1.70 17.94
N LEU A 62 -1.26 -0.58 18.40
CA LEU A 62 -0.19 0.12 17.68
C LEU A 62 1.08 -0.74 17.54
N ALA A 63 1.48 -1.44 18.60
CA ALA A 63 2.64 -2.31 18.58
C ALA A 63 2.45 -3.49 17.62
N VAL A 64 1.33 -4.21 17.72
CA VAL A 64 1.04 -5.35 16.83
C VAL A 64 0.92 -4.87 15.39
N THR A 65 0.18 -3.80 15.11
CA THR A 65 0.08 -3.24 13.76
C THR A 65 1.45 -2.81 13.22
N GLY A 66 2.25 -2.08 14.00
CA GLY A 66 3.57 -1.61 13.59
C GLY A 66 4.55 -2.74 13.30
N VAL A 67 4.57 -3.79 14.13
CA VAL A 67 5.40 -4.98 13.89
C VAL A 67 4.87 -5.81 12.72
N SER A 68 3.56 -5.99 12.60
CA SER A 68 2.97 -6.72 11.46
C SER A 68 3.26 -6.02 10.13
N LEU A 69 3.17 -4.69 10.10
CA LEU A 69 3.54 -3.90 8.91
C LEU A 69 5.03 -3.98 8.60
N GLU A 70 5.90 -4.04 9.61
CA GLU A 70 7.34 -4.23 9.39
C GLU A 70 7.64 -5.61 8.78
N VAL A 71 6.97 -6.66 9.26
CA VAL A 71 7.08 -8.01 8.68
C VAL A 71 6.52 -8.03 7.25
N TYR A 72 5.43 -7.31 6.99
CA TYR A 72 4.85 -7.17 5.66
C TYR A 72 5.79 -6.41 4.70
N HIS A 73 6.40 -5.32 5.19
CA HIS A 73 7.41 -4.54 4.48
C HIS A 73 8.67 -5.33 4.15
N GLY A 74 9.22 -6.07 5.11
CA GLY A 74 10.36 -6.97 4.89
C GLY A 74 10.10 -8.09 3.89
N ARG A 75 8.84 -8.32 3.48
CA ARG A 75 8.43 -9.28 2.43
C ARG A 75 8.11 -8.61 1.09
N GLY A 76 8.37 -7.32 0.94
CA GLY A 76 8.10 -6.57 -0.30
C GLY A 76 6.62 -6.25 -0.51
N CYS A 77 5.84 -6.17 0.59
CA CYS A 77 4.45 -5.71 0.59
C CYS A 77 3.54 -6.44 -0.40
N PRO A 78 3.51 -7.78 -0.36
CA PRO A 78 2.82 -8.57 -1.37
C PRO A 78 1.34 -8.22 -1.48
N ASN A 79 0.90 -7.97 -2.70
CA ASN A 79 -0.51 -7.99 -3.10
C ASN A 79 -1.00 -9.44 -3.15
N SER A 80 -2.32 -9.64 -3.29
CA SER A 80 -2.86 -11.00 -3.40
C SER A 80 -2.29 -11.70 -4.65
N ALA A 81 -2.13 -13.03 -4.57
CA ALA A 81 -1.58 -13.80 -5.70
C ALA A 81 -2.43 -13.67 -6.98
N VAL A 82 -3.75 -13.52 -6.80
CA VAL A 82 -4.70 -13.28 -7.89
C VAL A 82 -4.46 -11.91 -8.51
N PHE A 83 -4.24 -10.88 -7.68
CA PHE A 83 -3.98 -9.52 -8.14
C PHE A 83 -2.74 -9.46 -9.03
N ARG A 84 -1.61 -10.02 -8.57
CA ARG A 84 -0.37 -10.07 -9.38
C ARG A 84 -0.57 -10.84 -10.68
N TYR A 85 -1.25 -11.99 -10.64
CA TYR A 85 -1.53 -12.78 -11.84
C TYR A 85 -2.39 -12.01 -12.86
N GLU A 86 -3.39 -11.27 -12.38
CA GLU A 86 -4.27 -10.45 -13.20
C GLU A 86 -3.50 -9.28 -13.88
N ILE A 87 -2.59 -8.59 -13.16
CA ILE A 87 -1.74 -7.55 -13.75
C ILE A 87 -0.79 -8.15 -14.80
N GLU A 88 -0.09 -9.25 -14.47
CA GLU A 88 0.85 -9.88 -15.41
C GLU A 88 0.14 -10.32 -16.70
N ASN A 89 -1.11 -10.78 -16.62
CA ASN A 89 -1.89 -11.11 -17.80
C ASN A 89 -2.33 -9.89 -18.61
N LEU A 90 -2.79 -8.83 -17.94
CA LEU A 90 -3.17 -7.58 -18.60
C LEU A 90 -1.96 -6.92 -19.28
N ALA A 91 -0.81 -6.87 -18.60
CA ALA A 91 0.41 -6.31 -19.15
C ALA A 91 0.84 -7.04 -20.43
N ARG A 92 0.89 -8.39 -20.40
CA ARG A 92 1.20 -9.21 -21.59
C ARG A 92 0.23 -8.93 -22.73
N PHE A 93 -1.07 -8.95 -22.43
CA PHE A 93 -2.11 -8.65 -23.40
C PHE A 93 -1.92 -7.27 -24.05
N VAL A 94 -1.64 -6.23 -23.26
CA VAL A 94 -1.41 -4.87 -23.78
C VAL A 94 -0.16 -4.79 -24.66
N TYR A 95 0.95 -5.41 -24.25
CA TYR A 95 2.17 -5.46 -25.06
C TYR A 95 1.95 -6.13 -26.42
N GLU A 96 1.31 -7.30 -26.42
CA GLU A 96 1.05 -8.06 -27.63
C GLU A 96 0.01 -7.35 -28.52
N LEU A 97 -1.04 -6.76 -27.93
CA LEU A 97 -2.03 -5.94 -28.66
C LEU A 97 -1.35 -4.78 -29.38
N CYS A 98 -0.55 -3.97 -28.68
CA CYS A 98 0.14 -2.84 -29.30
C CYS A 98 1.08 -3.31 -30.41
N SER A 99 1.79 -4.43 -30.22
CA SER A 99 2.65 -5.02 -31.24
C SER A 99 1.85 -5.47 -32.48
N ARG A 100 0.73 -6.18 -32.31
CA ARG A 100 -0.11 -6.65 -33.43
C ARG A 100 -0.76 -5.50 -34.20
N GLN A 101 -1.15 -4.45 -33.47
CA GLN A 101 -1.78 -3.26 -34.03
C GLN A 101 -0.74 -2.25 -34.56
N ASN A 102 0.56 -2.60 -34.57
CA ASN A 102 1.65 -1.73 -35.02
C ASN A 102 1.64 -0.33 -34.36
N VAL A 103 1.26 -0.27 -33.08
CA VAL A 103 1.28 0.96 -32.29
C VAL A 103 2.63 1.08 -31.62
N PRO A 104 3.46 2.08 -31.94
CA PRO A 104 4.72 2.30 -31.24
C PRO A 104 4.45 2.62 -29.77
N TYR A 105 4.98 1.79 -28.88
CA TYR A 105 4.86 1.97 -27.44
C TYR A 105 6.22 1.75 -26.78
N TRP A 106 6.38 2.17 -25.52
CA TRP A 106 7.55 1.80 -24.72
C TRP A 106 7.12 1.41 -23.30
N ALA A 107 7.87 0.52 -22.66
CA ALA A 107 7.73 0.28 -21.23
C ALA A 107 7.96 1.58 -20.46
N ALA A 108 7.03 1.94 -19.57
CA ALA A 108 7.11 3.17 -18.78
C ALA A 108 7.24 2.84 -17.28
N PHE A 109 7.61 3.85 -16.49
CA PHE A 109 7.60 3.80 -15.02
C PHE A 109 8.20 2.52 -14.41
N GLY A 110 7.45 1.81 -13.56
CA GLY A 110 7.92 0.59 -12.88
C GLY A 110 8.28 -0.50 -13.88
N ASN A 111 7.49 -0.66 -14.94
CA ASN A 111 7.72 -1.66 -15.97
C ASN A 111 9.06 -1.46 -16.67
N LEU A 112 9.42 -0.21 -16.99
CA LEU A 112 10.73 0.12 -17.54
C LEU A 112 11.86 -0.37 -16.62
N LEU A 113 11.75 -0.11 -15.31
CA LEU A 113 12.73 -0.58 -14.33
C LEU A 113 12.80 -2.11 -14.26
N PHE A 114 11.67 -2.81 -14.35
CA PHE A 114 11.65 -4.27 -14.31
C PHE A 114 12.39 -4.88 -15.51
N VAL A 115 12.16 -4.33 -16.71
CA VAL A 115 12.88 -4.75 -17.92
C VAL A 115 14.37 -4.45 -17.79
N MET A 116 14.75 -3.22 -17.39
CA MET A 116 16.15 -2.83 -17.20
C MET A 116 16.88 -3.70 -16.16
N ARG A 117 16.18 -4.11 -15.09
CA ARG A 117 16.70 -5.01 -14.05
C ARG A 117 16.65 -6.49 -14.46
N ARG A 118 16.29 -6.81 -15.70
CA ARG A 118 16.16 -8.17 -16.25
C ARG A 118 15.22 -9.06 -15.45
N GLN A 119 14.21 -8.46 -14.83
CA GLN A 119 13.17 -9.21 -14.16
C GLN A 119 12.31 -9.92 -15.20
N ARG A 120 11.73 -11.05 -14.84
CA ARG A 120 10.82 -11.81 -15.72
C ARG A 120 9.36 -11.70 -15.32
N ARG A 121 9.10 -11.05 -14.19
CA ARG A 121 7.81 -10.96 -13.50
C ARG A 121 7.63 -9.59 -12.89
N ILE A 122 6.38 -9.19 -12.69
CA ILE A 122 6.05 -7.99 -11.92
C ILE A 122 6.31 -8.29 -10.44
N PRO A 123 7.04 -7.43 -9.70
CA PRO A 123 7.28 -7.60 -8.27
C PRO A 123 5.99 -7.74 -7.45
N VAL A 124 6.07 -8.47 -6.32
CA VAL A 124 4.87 -8.84 -5.54
C VAL A 124 4.09 -7.67 -4.95
N GLY A 125 4.71 -6.51 -4.75
CA GLY A 125 4.06 -5.32 -4.19
C GLY A 125 3.61 -4.28 -5.21
N ASP A 126 3.89 -4.51 -6.50
CA ASP A 126 3.54 -3.58 -7.56
C ASP A 126 2.04 -3.68 -7.93
N THR A 127 1.46 -2.57 -8.36
CA THR A 127 0.00 -2.37 -8.38
C THR A 127 -0.64 -2.34 -9.76
N ASP A 128 0.16 -2.19 -10.78
CA ASP A 128 -0.26 -1.78 -12.12
C ASP A 128 0.80 -2.14 -13.16
N SER A 129 0.59 -1.70 -14.39
CA SER A 129 1.55 -1.92 -15.48
C SER A 129 1.43 -0.78 -16.46
N ASP A 130 2.56 -0.19 -16.84
CA ASP A 130 2.56 1.05 -17.61
C ASP A 130 3.26 0.93 -18.97
N ILE A 131 2.65 1.53 -19.98
CA ILE A 131 3.30 1.87 -21.25
C ILE A 131 3.08 3.34 -21.61
N GLY A 132 4.06 3.91 -22.29
CA GLY A 132 3.90 5.18 -22.98
C GLY A 132 3.60 4.97 -24.46
N VAL A 133 2.74 5.81 -25.02
CA VAL A 133 2.39 5.82 -26.44
C VAL A 133 2.31 7.26 -26.94
N VAL A 134 2.77 7.52 -28.15
CA VAL A 134 2.55 8.84 -28.79
C VAL A 134 1.08 8.96 -29.18
N LYS A 135 0.39 9.98 -28.65
CA LYS A 135 -1.05 10.19 -28.86
C LYS A 135 -1.42 10.31 -30.33
N SER A 136 -0.61 11.00 -31.14
CA SER A 136 -0.83 11.14 -32.58
C SER A 136 -0.86 9.78 -33.28
N ALA A 137 0.13 8.92 -33.02
CA ALA A 137 0.19 7.56 -33.55
C ALA A 137 -0.97 6.67 -33.07
N PHE A 138 -1.34 6.76 -31.79
CA PHE A 138 -2.50 6.05 -31.24
C PHE A 138 -3.79 6.45 -31.95
N MET A 139 -4.02 7.76 -32.10
CA MET A 139 -5.22 8.28 -32.77
C MET A 139 -5.22 7.97 -34.27
N GLN A 140 -4.06 7.94 -34.91
CA GLN A 140 -3.94 7.52 -36.30
C GLN A 140 -4.35 6.05 -36.48
N GLN A 141 -3.92 5.16 -35.58
CA GLN A 141 -4.23 3.73 -35.67
C GLN A 141 -5.70 3.42 -35.37
N PHE A 142 -6.28 4.03 -34.33
CA PHE A 142 -7.62 3.65 -33.86
C PHE A 142 -8.72 4.65 -34.21
N GLY A 143 -8.36 5.88 -34.60
CA GLY A 143 -9.27 6.99 -34.84
C GLY A 143 -9.86 7.63 -33.57
N SER A 144 -10.06 6.84 -32.50
CA SER A 144 -10.53 7.31 -31.20
C SER A 144 -10.28 6.28 -30.09
N VAL A 145 -10.30 6.72 -28.83
CA VAL A 145 -10.26 5.82 -27.66
C VAL A 145 -11.50 4.91 -27.60
N SER A 146 -12.65 5.36 -28.13
CA SER A 146 -13.86 4.54 -28.20
C SER A 146 -13.68 3.33 -29.14
N ASN A 147 -13.05 3.54 -30.29
CA ASN A 147 -12.72 2.45 -31.22
C ASN A 147 -11.66 1.51 -30.64
N PHE A 148 -10.61 2.06 -30.03
CA PHE A 148 -9.64 1.27 -29.28
C PHE A 148 -10.32 0.39 -28.22
N SER A 149 -11.27 0.96 -27.47
CA SER A 149 -12.03 0.21 -26.45
C SER A 149 -12.81 -0.97 -27.03
N LYS A 150 -13.33 -0.85 -28.25
CA LYS A 150 -14.01 -1.97 -28.95
C LYS A 150 -13.01 -3.07 -29.32
N VAL A 151 -11.86 -2.69 -29.88
CA VAL A 151 -10.79 -3.63 -30.26
C VAL A 151 -10.28 -4.38 -29.03
N VAL A 152 -9.92 -3.66 -27.97
CA VAL A 152 -9.45 -4.22 -26.69
C VAL A 152 -10.46 -5.23 -26.12
N ARG A 153 -11.75 -4.88 -26.08
CA ARG A 153 -12.78 -5.78 -25.55
C ARG A 153 -12.92 -7.05 -26.37
N GLN A 154 -12.85 -6.93 -27.69
CA GLN A 154 -12.94 -8.08 -28.60
C GLN A 154 -11.71 -8.99 -28.47
N GLU A 155 -10.50 -8.42 -28.50
CA GLU A 155 -9.26 -9.20 -28.40
C GLU A 155 -9.09 -9.83 -27.01
N ALA A 156 -9.41 -9.11 -25.94
CA ALA A 156 -9.35 -9.66 -24.59
C ALA A 156 -10.30 -10.83 -24.38
N PHE A 157 -11.48 -10.81 -25.02
CA PHE A 157 -12.40 -11.95 -24.98
C PHE A 157 -11.77 -13.19 -25.62
N MET A 158 -10.99 -13.02 -26.69
CA MET A 158 -10.32 -14.12 -27.38
C MET A 158 -9.09 -14.63 -26.61
N GLU A 159 -8.28 -13.74 -26.05
CA GLU A 159 -6.97 -14.08 -25.46
C GLU A 159 -7.04 -14.34 -23.96
N LEU A 160 -7.74 -13.49 -23.22
CA LEU A 160 -7.87 -13.59 -21.77
C LEU A 160 -9.09 -14.42 -21.35
N GLN A 161 -9.99 -14.73 -22.30
CA GLN A 161 -11.29 -15.40 -22.06
C GLN A 161 -12.12 -14.68 -20.99
N ARG A 162 -11.97 -13.35 -20.91
CA ARG A 162 -12.57 -12.53 -19.87
C ARG A 162 -12.92 -11.14 -20.43
N PRO A 163 -14.02 -10.54 -19.96
CA PRO A 163 -14.30 -9.16 -20.27
C PRO A 163 -13.26 -8.23 -19.64
N VAL A 164 -12.95 -7.15 -20.35
CA VAL A 164 -12.12 -6.04 -19.86
C VAL A 164 -12.91 -4.75 -19.92
N HIS A 165 -12.58 -3.85 -19.00
CA HIS A 165 -13.16 -2.53 -18.91
C HIS A 165 -12.10 -1.50 -19.26
N VAL A 166 -12.41 -0.67 -20.25
CA VAL A 166 -11.52 0.39 -20.71
C VAL A 166 -12.12 1.72 -20.26
N VAL A 167 -11.31 2.53 -19.57
CA VAL A 167 -11.67 3.85 -19.10
C VAL A 167 -10.66 4.85 -19.65
N TYR A 168 -11.15 5.94 -20.22
CA TYR A 168 -10.31 7.04 -20.66
C TYR A 168 -10.41 8.19 -19.65
N HIS A 169 -9.28 8.53 -19.05
CA HIS A 169 -9.09 9.68 -18.17
C HIS A 169 -8.55 10.82 -19.01
N SER A 170 -9.46 11.62 -19.60
CA SER A 170 -9.08 12.72 -20.49
C SER A 170 -8.24 13.79 -19.78
N GLU A 171 -8.48 13.99 -18.49
CA GLU A 171 -7.76 14.94 -17.63
C GLU A 171 -6.32 14.49 -17.31
N ARG A 172 -6.03 13.21 -17.54
CA ARG A 172 -4.72 12.58 -17.31
C ARG A 172 -4.03 12.16 -18.60
N GLU A 173 -4.74 12.25 -19.73
CA GLU A 173 -4.33 11.68 -21.01
C GLU A 173 -3.91 10.20 -20.85
N LEU A 174 -4.76 9.43 -20.17
CA LEU A 174 -4.48 8.06 -19.74
C LEU A 174 -5.64 7.13 -20.10
N VAL A 175 -5.32 6.00 -20.73
CA VAL A 175 -6.28 4.90 -20.92
C VAL A 175 -5.95 3.78 -19.93
N GLN A 176 -6.90 3.44 -19.07
CA GLN A 176 -6.76 2.38 -18.08
C GLN A 176 -7.63 1.17 -18.45
N ILE A 177 -7.05 -0.02 -18.36
CA ILE A 177 -7.70 -1.29 -18.69
C ILE A 177 -7.77 -2.17 -17.43
N TYR A 178 -8.98 -2.55 -17.03
CA TYR A 178 -9.26 -3.33 -15.82
C TYR A 178 -9.93 -4.66 -16.15
N LEU A 179 -9.67 -5.70 -15.37
CA LEU A 179 -10.41 -6.98 -15.42
C LEU A 179 -11.68 -7.00 -14.55
N ASP A 180 -11.86 -6.00 -13.69
CA ASP A 180 -12.91 -5.95 -12.69
C ASP A 180 -13.37 -4.50 -12.49
N ALA A 181 -14.57 -4.18 -12.97
CA ALA A 181 -15.12 -2.82 -12.91
C ALA A 181 -15.52 -2.37 -11.50
N GLU A 182 -15.94 -3.30 -10.64
CA GLU A 182 -16.49 -2.97 -9.33
C GLU A 182 -15.39 -2.62 -8.33
N THR A 183 -14.33 -3.42 -8.34
CA THR A 183 -13.23 -3.26 -7.39
C THR A 183 -12.11 -2.36 -7.90
N LYS A 184 -12.14 -2.00 -9.20
CA LYS A 184 -11.06 -1.24 -9.89
C LYS A 184 -9.67 -1.75 -9.48
N GLY A 185 -9.53 -3.07 -9.53
CA GLY A 185 -8.35 -3.78 -9.03
C GLY A 185 -7.13 -3.61 -9.94
N SER A 186 -6.45 -4.72 -10.21
CA SER A 186 -5.32 -4.79 -11.15
C SER A 186 -5.64 -4.12 -12.48
N HIS A 187 -4.73 -3.27 -12.97
CA HIS A 187 -4.91 -2.56 -14.23
C HIS A 187 -3.64 -2.41 -15.05
N ALA A 188 -3.83 -2.09 -16.32
CA ALA A 188 -2.80 -1.69 -17.25
C ALA A 188 -3.09 -0.28 -17.78
N ASP A 189 -2.07 0.55 -17.78
CA ASP A 189 -2.11 1.97 -18.04
C ASP A 189 -1.35 2.29 -19.33
N ILE A 190 -2.04 3.01 -20.22
CA ILE A 190 -1.51 3.51 -21.48
C ILE A 190 -1.48 5.03 -21.41
N TRP A 191 -0.30 5.55 -21.14
CA TRP A 191 -0.03 6.97 -21.03
C TRP A 191 0.13 7.59 -22.42
N LEU A 192 -0.77 8.51 -22.77
CA LEU A 192 -0.75 9.20 -24.06
C LEU A 192 0.12 10.45 -23.93
N TYR A 193 1.23 10.45 -24.67
CA TYR A 193 2.14 11.60 -24.75
C TYR A 193 1.86 12.39 -26.02
N ARG A 194 1.69 13.70 -25.90
CA ARG A 194 1.56 14.60 -27.06
C ARG A 194 2.93 15.09 -27.49
N GLU A 195 3.10 15.32 -28.79
CA GLU A 195 4.32 15.90 -29.33
C GLU A 195 4.22 17.43 -29.28
N GLU A 196 5.23 18.07 -28.72
CA GLU A 196 5.36 19.54 -28.72
C GLU A 196 6.71 19.95 -29.30
N VAL A 197 6.74 21.11 -29.94
CA VAL A 197 7.95 21.72 -30.50
C VAL A 197 8.15 23.07 -29.84
N ASP A 198 9.30 23.23 -29.19
CA ASP A 198 9.72 24.51 -28.64
C ASP A 198 9.98 25.50 -29.78
N ALA A 199 9.24 26.61 -29.80
CA ALA A 199 9.33 27.60 -30.87
C ALA A 199 10.66 28.37 -30.89
N ALA A 200 11.37 28.47 -29.77
CA ALA A 200 12.62 29.20 -29.65
C ALA A 200 13.83 28.32 -29.98
N THR A 201 13.84 27.07 -29.51
CA THR A 201 14.97 26.15 -29.68
C THR A 201 14.78 25.15 -30.82
N GLY A 202 13.55 24.97 -31.31
CA GLY A 202 13.19 23.90 -32.24
C GLY A 202 13.22 22.50 -31.60
N GLY A 203 13.45 22.41 -30.28
CA GLY A 203 13.50 21.15 -29.54
C GLY A 203 12.15 20.44 -29.55
N LYS A 204 12.16 19.12 -29.78
CA LYS A 204 10.95 18.28 -29.78
C LYS A 204 10.80 17.57 -28.44
N TRP A 205 9.58 17.56 -27.92
CA TRP A 205 9.24 17.00 -26.61
C TRP A 205 8.04 16.08 -26.70
N LEU A 206 8.02 15.06 -25.86
CA LEU A 206 6.87 14.24 -25.54
C LEU A 206 6.35 14.67 -24.17
N VAL A 207 5.11 15.13 -24.13
CA VAL A 207 4.53 15.80 -22.96
C VAL A 207 3.34 15.01 -22.42
N ASN A 208 3.33 14.78 -21.11
CA ASN A 208 2.17 14.32 -20.35
C ASN A 208 2.13 15.10 -19.03
N GLU A 209 1.07 15.89 -18.83
CA GLU A 209 0.94 16.83 -17.71
C GLU A 209 0.29 16.23 -16.46
N ASP A 210 0.08 14.92 -16.43
CA ASP A 210 -0.43 14.29 -15.22
C ASP A 210 0.52 14.55 -14.04
N ARG A 211 -0.05 14.98 -12.92
CA ARG A 211 0.64 15.24 -11.65
C ARG A 211 1.37 14.02 -11.07
N THR A 212 1.03 12.80 -11.50
CA THR A 212 1.66 11.55 -11.04
C THR A 212 2.89 11.18 -11.86
N VAL A 213 3.08 11.80 -13.03
CA VAL A 213 4.28 11.66 -13.85
C VAL A 213 5.31 12.67 -13.38
N ARG A 214 6.49 12.22 -12.93
CA ARG A 214 7.50 13.16 -12.41
C ARG A 214 8.21 13.89 -13.54
N SER A 215 8.54 13.19 -14.62
CA SER A 215 9.12 13.80 -15.81
C SER A 215 8.06 14.09 -16.87
N GLN A 216 7.27 15.16 -16.65
CA GLN A 216 6.16 15.54 -17.53
C GLN A 216 6.59 15.92 -18.96
N TRP A 217 7.85 16.31 -19.14
CA TRP A 217 8.45 16.69 -20.42
C TRP A 217 9.65 15.78 -20.69
N LEU A 218 9.53 14.93 -21.70
CA LEU A 218 10.59 14.02 -22.14
C LEU A 218 11.14 14.50 -23.48
N PRO A 219 12.47 14.67 -23.64
CA PRO A 219 13.03 15.00 -24.94
C PRO A 219 12.72 13.88 -25.93
N TYR A 220 12.18 14.24 -27.10
CA TYR A 220 11.71 13.28 -28.10
C TYR A 220 12.80 12.28 -28.49
N ASP A 221 14.03 12.76 -28.65
CA ASP A 221 15.19 11.99 -29.09
C ASP A 221 15.75 11.05 -28.02
N GLN A 222 15.33 11.18 -26.76
CA GLN A 222 15.65 10.23 -25.68
C GLN A 222 14.65 9.06 -25.62
N VAL A 223 13.46 9.23 -26.21
CA VAL A 223 12.43 8.18 -26.25
C VAL A 223 12.43 7.49 -27.60
N LEU A 224 12.45 8.27 -28.68
CA LEU A 224 12.22 7.82 -30.06
C LEU A 224 13.42 8.07 -30.98
N PRO A 225 13.54 7.29 -32.07
CA PRO A 225 12.95 5.96 -32.29
C PRO A 225 13.25 4.97 -31.17
N LEU A 226 12.31 4.06 -30.98
CA LEU A 226 12.44 2.93 -30.06
C LEU A 226 13.58 2.01 -30.50
N HIS A 227 14.04 1.13 -29.61
CA HIS A 227 15.00 0.09 -30.00
C HIS A 227 14.42 -0.84 -31.08
N ASP A 228 15.23 -1.14 -32.10
CA ASP A 228 14.86 -2.08 -33.17
C ASP A 228 14.67 -3.51 -32.63
N GLU A 229 15.54 -3.93 -31.71
CA GLU A 229 15.42 -5.21 -31.00
C GLU A 229 14.63 -5.02 -29.70
N PRO A 230 13.47 -5.69 -29.54
CA PRO A 230 12.70 -5.62 -28.31
C PRO A 230 13.41 -6.32 -27.16
N ALA A 231 13.20 -5.83 -25.95
CA ALA A 231 13.58 -6.55 -24.74
C ALA A 231 12.56 -7.66 -24.44
N PHE A 232 12.82 -8.48 -23.42
CA PHE A 232 11.93 -9.58 -23.05
C PHE A 232 11.47 -9.46 -21.60
N PHE A 233 10.16 -9.38 -21.39
CA PHE A 233 9.55 -9.26 -20.06
C PHE A 233 8.20 -9.99 -20.06
N LEU A 234 7.86 -10.68 -18.97
CA LEU A 234 6.65 -11.52 -18.89
C LEU A 234 6.54 -12.56 -20.02
N ASN A 235 7.68 -13.02 -20.51
CA ASN A 235 7.78 -13.93 -21.66
C ASN A 235 7.22 -13.40 -22.98
N VAL A 236 7.11 -12.07 -23.14
CA VAL A 236 6.73 -11.44 -24.39
C VAL A 236 7.76 -10.36 -24.79
N PRO A 237 7.90 -10.05 -26.09
CA PRO A 237 8.71 -8.92 -26.54
C PRO A 237 8.11 -7.61 -26.04
N VAL A 238 8.96 -6.73 -25.49
CA VAL A 238 8.57 -5.41 -24.97
C VAL A 238 9.48 -4.34 -25.56
N MET A 239 8.86 -3.31 -26.12
CA MET A 239 9.58 -2.19 -26.72
C MET A 239 10.21 -1.29 -25.65
N MET A 240 11.43 -0.84 -25.95
CA MET A 240 12.21 0.02 -25.05
C MET A 240 12.44 1.39 -25.69
N PRO A 241 12.42 2.47 -24.88
CA PRO A 241 12.78 3.80 -25.36
C PRO A 241 14.27 3.85 -25.71
N ARG A 242 14.66 4.72 -26.65
CA ARG A 242 16.06 4.86 -27.11
C ARG A 242 17.07 4.96 -25.97
N ASN A 243 16.73 5.74 -24.94
CA ASN A 243 17.56 5.90 -23.75
C ASN A 243 16.74 5.59 -22.48
N ALA A 244 16.55 4.30 -22.23
CA ALA A 244 15.88 3.79 -21.03
C ALA A 244 16.48 4.32 -19.72
N SER A 245 17.80 4.45 -19.65
CA SER A 245 18.49 4.96 -18.45
C SER A 245 18.18 6.43 -18.19
N PHE A 246 18.10 7.26 -19.23
CA PHE A 246 17.70 8.66 -19.09
C PHE A 246 16.28 8.77 -18.52
N LEU A 247 15.33 8.02 -19.09
CA LEU A 247 13.93 8.05 -18.65
C LEU A 247 13.79 7.58 -17.20
N ALA A 248 14.44 6.47 -16.85
CA ALA A 248 14.44 5.93 -15.50
C ALA A 248 15.08 6.89 -14.49
N GLN A 249 16.18 7.57 -14.86
CA GLN A 249 16.82 8.56 -14.01
C GLN A 249 15.99 9.83 -13.84
N ALA A 250 15.30 10.28 -14.88
CA ALA A 250 14.41 11.44 -14.82
C ALA A 250 13.23 11.18 -13.86
N GLU A 251 12.70 9.95 -13.85
CA GLU A 251 11.57 9.58 -13.01
C GLU A 251 11.98 9.25 -11.55
N TYR A 252 13.04 8.46 -11.37
CA TYR A 252 13.37 7.88 -10.06
C TYR A 252 14.67 8.42 -9.44
N GLY A 253 15.36 9.32 -10.13
CA GLY A 253 16.64 9.89 -9.70
C GLY A 253 17.82 8.93 -9.89
N ALA A 254 19.00 9.33 -9.43
CA ALA A 254 20.26 8.62 -9.71
C ALA A 254 20.33 7.17 -9.20
N SER A 255 19.53 6.82 -8.18
CA SER A 255 19.50 5.47 -7.59
C SER A 255 18.39 4.58 -8.16
N PHE A 256 17.87 4.89 -9.36
CA PHE A 256 16.75 4.19 -9.98
C PHE A 256 16.94 2.68 -10.14
N MET A 257 18.17 2.17 -10.18
CA MET A 257 18.42 0.72 -10.26
C MET A 257 18.29 0.00 -8.92
N THR A 258 18.39 0.70 -7.79
CA THR A 258 18.21 0.11 -6.46
C THR A 258 16.72 -0.06 -6.19
N PRO A 259 16.23 -1.29 -5.92
CA PRO A 259 14.85 -1.50 -5.53
C PRO A 259 14.50 -0.70 -4.28
N LEU A 260 13.39 0.02 -4.34
CA LEU A 260 12.85 0.77 -3.22
C LEU A 260 11.41 0.29 -2.99
N THR A 261 11.06 0.08 -1.73
CA THR A 261 9.68 -0.17 -1.31
C THR A 261 9.47 0.65 -0.06
N MET A 262 8.55 1.61 -0.10
CA MET A 262 8.31 2.50 1.02
C MET A 262 7.22 1.93 1.92
N ARG A 263 7.34 2.06 3.25
CA ARG A 263 6.31 1.59 4.20
C ARG A 263 4.93 2.18 3.91
N MET A 264 4.84 3.42 3.44
CA MET A 264 3.58 4.03 3.04
C MET A 264 2.91 3.35 1.84
N GLU A 265 3.66 2.84 0.87
CA GLU A 265 3.10 2.07 -0.27
C GLU A 265 2.46 0.78 0.23
N CYS A 266 3.06 0.16 1.23
CA CYS A 266 2.55 -1.06 1.86
C CYS A 266 1.24 -0.80 2.61
N ILE A 267 1.14 0.34 3.29
CA ILE A 267 -0.10 0.78 3.93
C ILE A 267 -1.15 1.07 2.85
N GLU A 268 -0.78 1.75 1.76
CA GLU A 268 -1.66 2.01 0.61
C GLU A 268 -2.21 0.70 0.03
N ASN A 269 -1.38 -0.32 -0.18
CA ASN A 269 -1.81 -1.65 -0.64
C ASN A 269 -2.82 -2.32 0.29
N MET A 270 -2.63 -2.20 1.61
CA MET A 270 -3.57 -2.76 2.58
C MET A 270 -4.88 -1.99 2.63
N VAL A 271 -4.82 -0.65 2.62
CA VAL A 271 -6.00 0.23 2.69
C VAL A 271 -6.85 0.13 1.43
N ASN A 272 -6.21 0.08 0.25
CA ASN A 272 -6.88 -0.12 -1.03
C ASN A 272 -7.37 -1.56 -1.22
N GLY A 273 -7.00 -2.47 -0.30
CA GLY A 273 -7.48 -3.86 -0.29
C GLY A 273 -6.76 -4.79 -1.25
N TYR A 274 -5.66 -4.36 -1.88
CA TYR A 274 -4.89 -5.15 -2.84
C TYR A 274 -4.26 -6.39 -2.19
N THR A 275 -3.85 -6.28 -0.93
CA THR A 275 -3.36 -7.42 -0.12
C THR A 275 -4.41 -8.53 0.01
N PHE A 276 -5.69 -8.18 0.07
CA PHE A 276 -6.81 -9.11 0.27
C PHE A 276 -7.74 -9.19 -0.94
N TYR A 277 -7.23 -8.79 -2.11
CA TYR A 277 -7.99 -8.76 -3.35
C TYR A 277 -8.45 -10.17 -3.73
N LYS A 278 -9.77 -10.32 -3.91
CA LYS A 278 -10.48 -11.60 -4.13
C LYS A 278 -10.16 -12.70 -3.09
N ALA A 279 -9.66 -12.33 -1.91
CA ALA A 279 -9.44 -13.27 -0.83
C ALA A 279 -10.77 -13.79 -0.27
N THR A 280 -10.84 -15.08 0.06
CA THR A 280 -12.02 -15.69 0.65
C THR A 280 -12.34 -15.08 2.03
N PHE A 281 -13.61 -15.10 2.42
CA PHE A 281 -14.04 -14.67 3.75
C PHE A 281 -13.25 -15.37 4.86
N LEU A 282 -13.02 -16.69 4.73
CA LEU A 282 -12.24 -17.47 5.69
C LEU A 282 -10.80 -16.96 5.83
N THR A 283 -10.17 -16.54 4.73
CA THR A 283 -8.82 -15.96 4.78
C THR A 283 -8.83 -14.65 5.56
N ARG A 284 -9.74 -13.74 5.24
CA ARG A 284 -9.89 -12.46 5.96
C ARG A 284 -10.18 -12.68 7.45
N LEU A 285 -11.05 -13.62 7.77
CA LEU A 285 -11.37 -14.00 9.14
C LEU A 285 -10.14 -14.51 9.89
N ARG A 286 -9.32 -15.37 9.27
CA ARG A 286 -8.07 -15.87 9.88
C ARG A 286 -7.10 -14.75 10.20
N TYR A 287 -6.95 -13.75 9.31
CA TYR A 287 -6.11 -12.59 9.59
C TYR A 287 -6.66 -11.77 10.76
N ALA A 288 -7.97 -11.49 10.76
CA ALA A 288 -8.62 -10.73 11.83
C ALA A 288 -8.54 -11.44 13.20
N THR A 289 -8.77 -12.76 13.24
CA THR A 289 -8.68 -13.53 14.49
C THR A 289 -7.24 -13.65 14.99
N THR A 290 -6.27 -13.82 14.08
CA THR A 290 -4.84 -13.83 14.46
C THR A 290 -4.41 -12.48 15.01
N PHE A 291 -4.79 -11.38 14.36
CA PHE A 291 -4.51 -10.03 14.84
C PHE A 291 -5.13 -9.80 16.24
N LEU A 292 -6.40 -10.13 16.41
CA LEU A 292 -7.09 -10.00 17.69
C LEU A 292 -6.42 -10.86 18.79
N ALA A 293 -6.00 -12.08 18.46
CA ALA A 293 -5.30 -12.97 19.38
C ALA A 293 -3.96 -12.36 19.83
N LEU A 294 -3.17 -11.80 18.90
CA LEU A 294 -1.90 -11.14 19.19
C LEU A 294 -2.09 -9.90 20.07
N VAL A 295 -3.04 -9.02 19.73
CA VAL A 295 -3.37 -7.83 20.54
C VAL A 295 -3.81 -8.24 21.93
N THR A 296 -4.67 -9.26 22.05
CA THR A 296 -5.15 -9.76 23.34
C THR A 296 -4.02 -10.36 24.16
N ALA A 297 -3.16 -11.18 23.55
CA ALA A 297 -2.02 -11.79 24.22
C ALA A 297 -1.05 -10.73 24.75
N LEU A 298 -0.66 -9.76 23.92
CA LEU A 298 0.23 -8.66 24.32
C LEU A 298 -0.37 -7.83 25.45
N THR A 299 -1.65 -7.48 25.33
CA THR A 299 -2.40 -6.71 26.35
C THR A 299 -2.43 -7.46 27.69
N LEU A 300 -2.77 -8.75 27.69
CA LEU A 300 -2.84 -9.55 28.92
C LEU A 300 -1.46 -9.78 29.54
N LEU A 301 -0.44 -10.03 28.72
CA LEU A 301 0.94 -10.16 29.18
C LEU A 301 1.41 -8.89 29.87
N ALA A 302 1.23 -7.72 29.23
CA ALA A 302 1.61 -6.44 29.81
C ALA A 302 0.79 -6.07 31.06
N ALA A 303 -0.50 -6.41 31.09
CA ALA A 303 -1.36 -6.17 32.25
C ALA A 303 -0.88 -6.91 33.52
N ASN A 304 -0.22 -8.07 33.38
CA ASN A 304 0.36 -8.79 34.52
C ASN A 304 1.47 -8.01 35.23
N TYR A 305 2.16 -7.11 34.52
CA TYR A 305 3.24 -6.28 35.07
C TYR A 305 2.74 -4.95 35.65
N ILE A 306 1.48 -4.57 35.38
CA ILE A 306 0.88 -3.34 35.91
C ILE A 306 0.02 -3.72 37.13
N THR A 307 0.51 -3.44 38.33
CA THR A 307 -0.10 -3.84 39.62
C THR A 307 -1.63 -3.64 39.71
N PRO A 308 -2.21 -2.46 39.40
CA PRO A 308 -3.66 -2.28 39.46
C PRO A 308 -4.44 -3.18 38.48
N LEU A 309 -3.87 -3.48 37.30
CA LEU A 309 -4.51 -4.34 36.30
C LEU A 309 -4.38 -5.82 36.68
N ASN A 310 -3.20 -6.26 37.14
CA ASN A 310 -2.98 -7.62 37.62
C ASN A 310 -3.91 -7.98 38.79
N ARG A 311 -4.10 -7.07 39.76
CA ARG A 311 -5.08 -7.25 40.84
C ARG A 311 -6.50 -7.44 40.31
N ALA A 312 -6.91 -6.61 39.35
CA ALA A 312 -8.22 -6.70 38.71
C ALA A 312 -8.42 -8.05 37.98
N LEU A 313 -7.38 -8.54 37.27
CA LEU A 313 -7.39 -9.84 36.58
C LEU A 313 -7.52 -11.02 37.56
N ARG A 314 -6.81 -10.98 38.71
CA ARG A 314 -6.88 -12.04 39.74
C ARG A 314 -8.25 -12.09 40.41
N LEU A 315 -8.85 -10.94 40.71
CA LEU A 315 -10.19 -10.85 41.27
C LEU A 315 -11.26 -11.40 40.29
N GLY A 316 -11.10 -11.15 38.99
CA GLY A 316 -11.99 -11.73 37.96
C GLY A 316 -11.90 -13.26 37.87
N LYS A 317 -10.74 -13.86 38.12
CA LYS A 317 -10.58 -15.33 38.19
C LYS A 317 -11.21 -15.95 39.44
N GLY A 318 -11.16 -15.25 40.58
CA GLY A 318 -11.78 -15.70 41.84
C GLY A 318 -13.32 -15.72 41.80
N ILE A 319 -13.94 -14.82 41.03
CA ILE A 319 -15.41 -14.70 40.94
C ILE A 319 -16.05 -15.80 40.06
N LYS A 320 -15.31 -16.45 39.15
CA LYS A 320 -15.83 -17.66 38.48
C LYS A 320 -16.07 -18.84 39.44
N GLY A 321 -15.56 -18.78 40.67
CA GLY A 321 -15.85 -19.72 41.76
C GLY A 321 -16.84 -19.20 42.81
N ALA A 322 -17.22 -17.91 42.79
CA ALA A 322 -18.07 -17.29 43.81
C ALA A 322 -19.33 -16.70 43.18
N ARG A 323 -20.48 -17.33 43.43
CA ARG A 323 -21.81 -16.87 43.03
C ARG A 323 -22.07 -15.42 43.47
N SER A 324 -22.80 -14.69 42.61
CA SER A 324 -23.68 -13.55 42.91
C SER A 324 -23.09 -12.25 43.48
N GLY A 325 -22.22 -11.57 42.73
CA GLY A 325 -21.96 -10.13 42.93
C GLY A 325 -21.69 -9.45 41.59
N GLY A 326 -22.61 -8.60 41.12
CA GLY A 326 -22.51 -7.93 39.82
C GLY A 326 -21.27 -7.04 39.66
N ALA A 327 -21.05 -6.53 38.44
CA ALA A 327 -19.85 -5.76 38.04
C ALA A 327 -19.46 -4.59 38.97
N ARG A 328 -20.42 -4.06 39.74
CA ARG A 328 -20.21 -3.00 40.74
C ARG A 328 -19.46 -3.48 42.00
N ALA A 329 -19.73 -4.71 42.46
CA ALA A 329 -19.03 -5.33 43.60
C ALA A 329 -17.57 -5.70 43.26
N TRP A 330 -17.29 -6.02 41.99
CA TRP A 330 -15.93 -6.29 41.49
C TRP A 330 -15.04 -5.04 41.53
N LEU A 331 -15.58 -3.87 41.15
CA LEU A 331 -14.89 -2.59 41.23
C LEU A 331 -14.61 -2.17 42.69
N GLU A 332 -15.57 -2.38 43.60
CA GLU A 332 -15.41 -2.08 45.03
C GLU A 332 -14.40 -3.03 45.72
N ALA A 333 -14.38 -4.31 45.36
CA ALA A 333 -13.40 -5.28 45.90
C ALA A 333 -11.98 -5.01 45.39
N ALA A 334 -11.81 -4.57 44.14
CA ALA A 334 -10.50 -4.14 43.61
C ALA A 334 -9.99 -2.85 44.28
N GLN A 335 -10.89 -2.03 44.82
CA GLN A 335 -10.56 -0.83 45.59
C GLN A 335 -10.26 -1.12 47.07
N ARG A 336 -10.84 -2.19 47.65
CA ARG A 336 -10.72 -2.57 49.07
C ARG A 336 -9.82 -3.81 49.26
N GLY A 337 -8.51 -3.64 49.15
CA GLY A 337 -7.51 -4.65 49.56
C GLY A 337 -6.57 -4.09 50.65
N PRO A 338 -6.01 -4.93 51.55
CA PRO A 338 -5.62 -4.54 52.90
C PRO A 338 -4.19 -3.99 52.96
N ASP A 339 -4.03 -2.68 52.82
CA ASP A 339 -2.79 -2.00 53.25
C ASP A 339 -3.00 -1.51 54.71
N LYS A 340 -3.02 -2.46 55.64
CA LYS A 340 -2.39 -2.21 56.96
C LYS A 340 -0.89 -2.36 56.71
N TYR A 341 -0.08 -1.54 57.36
CA TYR A 341 1.37 -1.41 57.17
C TYR A 341 1.76 -0.53 55.97
N PHE A 342 1.71 0.78 56.18
CA PHE A 342 2.84 1.70 56.04
C PHE A 342 2.32 3.06 56.53
N VAL A 343 2.54 3.31 57.83
CA VAL A 343 2.59 4.67 58.41
C VAL A 343 4.03 5.14 58.29
#